data_AF-A0A925X831-F1
#
_entry.id   AF-A0A925X831-F1
#
_cell.length_a   1.000
_cell.length_b   1.000
_cell.length_c   1.000
_cell.angle_alpha   90.00
_cell.angle_beta   90.00
_cell.angle_gamma   90.00
#
_symmetry.space_group_name_H-M   'P 1'
#
loop_
_entity.id
_entity.type
_entity.pdbx_description
1 polymer ?
#
loop_
_entity_poly.entity_id
_entity_poly.type
_entity_poly.pdbx_seq_one_letter_code
_entity_poly.pdbx_strand_id
1 'polypeptide(L)'
;LCKGGVGKLDEQGVAIVHEDPVLVRVHSECLTGDVFGSGKCDCGGQLATAMQMIETAGKGALIYLRQEGRGIGLANKLHAYALQEKGLDTVEANERLGLPVDKRDYGIGSQILRDLGLKKLRIMTNNPKKIYGIDGFGLQVVEEVPIRIEPGLHNQKYLDTKKLKLGHKL
;
A
#
# COMPACT_ATOMS: atom_id res chain seq x y z
N LEU A 1 -10.83 6.62 -0.82
CA LEU A 1 -11.89 6.64 0.23
C LEU A 1 -11.49 7.66 1.29
N CYS A 2 -12.39 8.55 1.69
CA CYS A 2 -12.16 9.49 2.78
C CYS A 2 -13.32 9.41 3.78
N LYS A 3 -13.04 9.58 5.08
CA LYS A 3 -14.00 9.50 6.18
C LYS A 3 -13.73 10.60 7.21
N GLY A 4 -14.75 11.06 7.91
CA GLY A 4 -14.59 12.00 9.03
C GLY A 4 -14.15 13.40 8.61
N GLY A 5 -14.58 13.85 7.42
CA GLY A 5 -14.27 15.19 6.90
C GLY A 5 -12.94 15.31 6.15
N VAL A 6 -12.14 14.23 6.07
CA VAL A 6 -10.90 14.22 5.29
C VAL A 6 -11.16 14.55 3.83
N GLY A 7 -10.37 15.49 3.28
CA GLY A 7 -10.51 15.96 1.90
C GLY A 7 -11.71 16.88 1.64
N LYS A 8 -12.44 17.31 2.68
CA LYS A 8 -13.43 18.39 2.51
C LYS A 8 -12.72 19.69 2.17
N LEU A 9 -13.34 20.48 1.31
CA LEU A 9 -12.86 21.81 0.92
C LEU A 9 -13.58 22.88 1.75
N ASP A 10 -12.89 23.99 2.01
CA ASP A 10 -13.49 25.22 2.54
C ASP A 10 -14.21 26.02 1.44
N GLU A 11 -14.72 27.19 1.79
CA GLU A 11 -15.44 28.08 0.88
C GLU A 11 -14.56 28.61 -0.27
N GLN A 12 -13.23 28.55 -0.11
CA GLN A 12 -12.25 28.97 -1.09
C GLN A 12 -11.77 27.80 -1.98
N GLY A 13 -12.30 26.60 -1.77
CA GLY A 13 -11.93 25.40 -2.52
C GLY A 13 -10.60 24.77 -2.07
N VAL A 14 -10.09 25.15 -0.89
CA VAL A 14 -8.85 24.61 -0.32
C VAL A 14 -9.18 23.50 0.67
N ALA A 15 -8.39 22.43 0.68
CA ALA A 15 -8.61 21.32 1.60
C ALA A 15 -8.49 21.78 3.06
N ILE A 16 -9.51 21.46 3.87
CA ILE A 16 -9.54 21.75 5.29
C ILE A 16 -8.40 20.99 5.96
N VAL A 17 -7.56 21.72 6.69
CA VAL A 17 -6.39 21.16 7.36
C VAL A 17 -6.81 20.36 8.59
N HIS A 18 -6.22 19.18 8.75
CA HIS A 18 -6.40 18.31 9.91
C HIS A 18 -5.15 18.29 10.79
N GLU A 19 -5.23 18.94 11.95
CA GLU A 19 -4.13 19.03 12.93
C GLU A 19 -3.95 17.74 13.76
N ASP A 20 -5.04 17.00 13.97
CA ASP A 20 -5.03 15.72 14.66
C ASP A 20 -4.47 14.59 13.78
N PRO A 21 -3.77 13.60 14.35
CA PRO A 21 -3.35 12.42 13.60
C PRO A 21 -4.50 11.68 12.93
N VAL A 22 -4.38 11.44 11.62
CA VAL A 22 -5.38 10.75 10.80
C VAL A 22 -4.91 9.34 10.44
N LEU A 23 -5.80 8.35 10.57
CA LEU A 23 -5.53 6.97 10.17
C LEU A 23 -5.53 6.85 8.64
N VAL A 24 -4.41 6.42 8.05
CA VAL A 24 -4.24 6.39 6.60
C VAL A 24 -3.69 5.08 6.08
N ARG A 25 -4.18 4.67 4.90
CA ARG A 25 -3.64 3.54 4.14
C ARG A 25 -3.27 3.98 2.73
N VAL A 26 -1.99 3.80 2.38
CA VAL A 26 -1.52 3.91 0.99
C VAL A 26 -1.40 2.50 0.40
N HIS A 27 -2.41 2.11 -0.37
CA HIS A 27 -2.52 0.80 -1.01
C HIS A 27 -1.98 0.87 -2.44
N SER A 28 -1.12 -0.07 -2.82
CA SER A 28 -0.72 -0.24 -4.21
C SER A 28 -1.66 -1.26 -4.84
N GLU A 29 -2.24 -0.92 -5.99
CA GLU A 29 -3.15 -1.77 -6.75
C GLU A 29 -2.59 -3.19 -6.93
N CYS A 30 -3.48 -4.16 -6.71
CA CYS A 30 -3.25 -5.56 -6.99
C CYS A 30 -4.56 -6.18 -7.49
N LEU A 31 -4.85 -6.07 -8.79
CA LEU A 31 -6.09 -6.53 -9.41
C LEU A 31 -6.42 -7.98 -9.03
N THR A 32 -5.42 -8.85 -9.06
CA THR A 32 -5.58 -10.27 -8.69
C THR A 32 -6.06 -10.47 -7.26
N GLY A 33 -5.56 -9.67 -6.31
CA GLY A 33 -5.94 -9.79 -4.90
C GLY A 33 -7.20 -8.98 -4.57
N ASP A 34 -7.24 -7.73 -5.02
CA ASP A 34 -8.23 -6.73 -4.65
C ASP A 34 -9.59 -7.00 -5.31
N VAL A 35 -9.61 -7.50 -6.54
CA VAL A 35 -10.84 -7.74 -7.32
C VAL A 35 -11.15 -9.23 -7.43
N PHE A 36 -10.17 -10.05 -7.79
CA PHE A 36 -10.38 -11.49 -8.02
C PHE A 36 -10.19 -12.37 -6.77
N GLY A 37 -9.89 -11.78 -5.61
CA GLY A 37 -9.77 -12.53 -4.35
C GLY A 37 -8.64 -13.57 -4.33
N SER A 38 -7.56 -13.35 -5.08
CA SER A 38 -6.47 -14.32 -5.22
C SER A 38 -5.82 -14.67 -3.86
N GLY A 39 -5.84 -15.96 -3.52
CA GLY A 39 -5.13 -16.50 -2.37
C GLY A 39 -3.60 -16.58 -2.50
N LYS A 40 -3.03 -16.15 -3.64
CA LYS A 40 -1.56 -16.11 -3.86
C LYS A 40 -0.89 -14.90 -3.19
N CYS A 41 -1.67 -13.91 -2.73
CA CYS A 41 -1.16 -12.74 -2.04
C CYS A 41 -2.11 -12.31 -0.91
N ASP A 42 -1.69 -11.35 -0.11
CA ASP A 42 -2.44 -10.78 1.00
C ASP A 42 -3.09 -9.42 0.67
N CYS A 43 -2.98 -8.94 -0.58
CA CYS A 43 -3.39 -7.59 -0.96
C CYS A 43 -4.88 -7.32 -0.75
N GLY A 44 -5.76 -8.24 -1.17
CA GLY A 44 -7.21 -8.07 -1.01
C GLY A 44 -7.62 -8.02 0.45
N GLY A 45 -7.04 -8.89 1.29
CA GLY A 45 -7.24 -8.86 2.73
C GLY A 45 -6.77 -7.53 3.34
N GLN A 46 -5.58 -7.06 2.99
CA GLN A 46 -5.08 -5.77 3.47
C GLN A 46 -5.97 -4.59 3.03
N LEU A 47 -6.53 -4.63 1.82
CA LEU A 47 -7.46 -3.60 1.35
C LEU A 47 -8.75 -3.59 2.19
N ALA A 48 -9.37 -4.75 2.36
CA ALA A 48 -10.60 -4.91 3.14
C ALA A 48 -10.41 -4.50 4.61
N THR A 49 -9.37 -5.02 5.27
CA THR A 49 -9.04 -4.68 6.66
C THR A 49 -8.76 -3.20 6.84
N ALA A 50 -8.02 -2.56 5.93
CA ALA A 50 -7.77 -1.13 6.01
C ALA A 50 -9.06 -0.30 5.92
N MET A 51 -9.98 -0.67 5.03
CA MET A 51 -11.27 0.00 4.92
C MET A 51 -12.10 -0.15 6.20
N GLN A 52 -12.13 -1.36 6.78
CA GLN A 52 -12.82 -1.62 8.06
C GLN A 52 -12.22 -0.80 9.20
N MET A 53 -10.89 -0.77 9.33
CA MET A 53 -10.21 0.01 10.37
C MET A 53 -10.50 1.52 10.25
N ILE A 54 -10.55 2.05 9.02
CA ILE A 54 -10.92 3.45 8.77
C ILE A 54 -12.37 3.72 9.18
N GLU A 55 -13.27 2.80 8.86
CA GLU A 55 -14.68 2.92 9.24
C GLU A 55 -14.83 2.93 10.77
N THR A 56 -14.19 1.97 11.47
CA THR A 56 -14.20 1.90 12.94
C THR A 56 -13.58 3.13 13.59
N ALA A 57 -12.50 3.68 13.02
CA ALA A 57 -11.86 4.89 13.54
C ALA A 57 -12.70 6.16 13.33
N GLY A 58 -13.69 6.15 12.42
CA GLY A 58 -14.56 7.29 12.13
C GLY A 58 -13.90 8.45 11.37
N LYS A 59 -12.57 8.46 11.24
CA LYS A 59 -11.79 9.47 10.52
C LYS A 59 -10.54 8.84 9.90
N GLY A 60 -10.39 8.96 8.58
CA GLY A 60 -9.27 8.34 7.87
C GLY A 60 -9.34 8.46 6.37
N ALA A 61 -8.27 8.01 5.70
CA ALA A 61 -8.20 7.97 4.25
C ALA A 61 -7.53 6.68 3.73
N LEU A 62 -8.09 6.15 2.65
CA LEU A 62 -7.45 5.11 1.84
C LEU A 62 -7.15 5.68 0.46
N ILE A 63 -5.86 5.69 0.13
CA ILE A 63 -5.32 6.07 -1.17
C ILE A 63 -5.02 4.78 -1.94
N TYR A 64 -5.61 4.67 -3.12
CA TYR A 64 -5.43 3.53 -4.02
C TYR A 64 -4.55 3.95 -5.19
N LEU A 65 -3.26 3.63 -5.11
CA LEU A 65 -2.28 3.95 -6.15
C LEU A 65 -2.31 2.87 -7.22
N ARG A 66 -2.66 3.27 -8.45
CA ARG A 66 -2.72 2.40 -9.64
C ARG A 66 -1.33 2.07 -10.18
N GLN A 67 -0.52 1.42 -9.35
CA GLN A 67 0.86 1.01 -9.62
C GLN A 67 1.00 -0.51 -9.47
N GLU A 68 0.22 -1.25 -10.26
CA GLU A 68 0.19 -2.72 -10.28
C GLU A 68 1.59 -3.35 -10.45
N GLY A 69 1.80 -4.49 -9.78
CA GLY A 69 3.02 -5.29 -9.91
C GLY A 69 4.27 -4.61 -9.35
N ARG A 70 4.13 -3.63 -8.44
CA ARG A 70 5.24 -2.72 -8.05
C ARG A 70 5.68 -1.80 -9.21
N GLY A 71 4.72 -1.34 -10.01
CA GLY A 71 4.97 -0.40 -11.11
C GLY A 71 5.41 -1.04 -12.42
N ILE A 72 5.52 -2.37 -12.49
CA ILE A 72 5.83 -3.10 -13.74
C ILE A 72 4.57 -3.43 -14.56
N GLY A 73 3.38 -3.27 -13.98
CA GLY A 73 2.09 -3.55 -14.63
C GLY A 73 1.64 -5.02 -14.53
N LEU A 74 0.37 -5.26 -14.87
CA LEU A 74 -0.29 -6.56 -14.71
C LEU A 74 0.32 -7.65 -15.59
N ALA A 75 0.57 -7.37 -16.86
CA ALA A 75 1.09 -8.37 -17.80
C ALA A 75 2.44 -8.94 -17.34
N ASN A 76 3.35 -8.06 -16.93
CA ASN A 76 4.66 -8.44 -16.39
C ASN A 76 4.55 -9.21 -15.07
N LYS A 77 3.60 -8.85 -14.20
CA LYS A 77 3.31 -9.61 -12.99
C LYS A 77 2.83 -11.03 -13.31
N LEU A 78 1.98 -11.20 -14.32
CA LEU A 78 1.52 -12.53 -14.75
C LEU A 78 2.66 -13.36 -15.35
N HIS A 79 3.55 -12.75 -16.15
CA HIS A 79 4.76 -13.42 -16.63
C HIS A 79 5.68 -13.84 -15.47
N ALA A 80 5.85 -12.98 -14.46
CA ALA A 80 6.62 -13.31 -13.27
C ALA A 80 5.99 -14.46 -12.49
N TYR A 81 4.65 -14.52 -12.39
CA TYR A 81 3.95 -15.66 -11.78
C TYR A 81 4.17 -16.96 -12.56
N ALA A 82 4.13 -16.93 -13.89
CA ALA A 82 4.40 -18.11 -14.71
C ALA A 82 5.83 -18.64 -14.53
N LEU A 83 6.80 -17.76 -14.26
CA LEU A 83 8.16 -18.16 -13.90
C LEU A 83 8.25 -18.70 -12.47
N GLN A 84 7.50 -18.13 -11.53
CA GLN A 84 7.45 -18.61 -10.15
C GLN A 84 6.85 -20.01 -10.03
N GLU A 85 5.86 -20.33 -10.86
CA GLU A 85 5.31 -21.69 -10.95
C GLU A 85 6.33 -22.72 -11.45
N LYS A 86 7.39 -22.27 -12.13
CA LYS A 86 8.53 -23.09 -12.54
C LYS A 86 9.65 -23.13 -11.50
N GLY A 87 9.44 -22.56 -10.32
CA GLY A 87 10.33 -22.66 -9.16
C GLY A 87 11.17 -21.41 -8.87
N LEU A 88 11.12 -20.37 -9.70
CA LEU A 88 11.84 -19.11 -9.43
C LEU A 88 11.17 -18.35 -8.28
N ASP A 89 11.96 -17.60 -7.51
CA ASP A 89 11.38 -16.64 -6.58
C ASP A 89 10.99 -15.31 -7.26
N THR A 90 10.40 -14.39 -6.49
CA THR A 90 9.93 -13.11 -7.03
C THR A 90 11.05 -12.21 -7.57
N VAL A 91 12.25 -12.26 -6.98
CA VAL A 91 13.40 -11.47 -7.43
C VAL A 91 13.97 -12.09 -8.69
N GLU A 92 14.23 -13.40 -8.68
CA GLU A 92 14.77 -14.15 -9.81
C GLU A 92 13.86 -14.03 -11.05
N ALA A 93 12.54 -14.13 -10.85
CA ALA A 93 11.58 -13.96 -11.94
C ALA A 93 11.63 -12.55 -12.55
N ASN A 94 11.79 -11.51 -11.74
CA ASN A 94 11.91 -10.14 -12.24
C ASN A 94 13.24 -9.91 -12.97
N GLU A 95 14.36 -10.40 -12.41
CA GLU A 95 15.67 -10.33 -13.06
C GLU A 95 15.67 -11.04 -14.41
N ARG A 96 15.04 -12.22 -14.49
CA ARG A 96 14.90 -12.99 -15.73
C ARG A 96 14.10 -12.24 -16.80
N LEU A 97 13.15 -11.39 -16.39
CA LEU A 97 12.34 -10.54 -17.26
C LEU A 97 12.99 -9.18 -17.54
N GLY A 98 14.16 -8.88 -16.97
CA GLY A 98 14.82 -7.58 -17.10
C GLY A 98 14.06 -6.45 -16.39
N LEU A 99 13.29 -6.77 -15.35
CA LEU A 99 12.41 -5.83 -14.65
C LEU A 99 13.03 -5.36 -13.32
N PRO A 100 12.84 -4.09 -12.95
CA PRO A 100 13.23 -3.61 -11.62
C PRO A 100 12.41 -4.30 -10.53
N VAL A 101 13.03 -4.52 -9.37
CA VAL A 101 12.38 -5.15 -8.20
C VAL A 101 11.22 -4.29 -7.65
N ASP A 102 11.34 -2.96 -7.74
CA ASP A 102 10.30 -2.00 -7.36
C ASP A 102 10.47 -0.71 -8.19
N LYS A 103 9.44 -0.34 -8.97
CA LYS A 103 9.39 0.88 -9.79
C LYS A 103 8.33 1.87 -9.28
N ARG A 104 7.85 1.68 -8.06
CA ARG A 104 6.78 2.53 -7.51
C ARG A 104 7.29 3.91 -7.18
N ASP A 105 6.46 4.90 -7.47
CA ASP A 105 6.63 6.27 -7.02
C ASP A 105 5.74 6.50 -5.79
N TYR A 106 6.36 6.56 -4.62
CA TYR A 106 5.67 6.82 -3.36
C TYR A 106 5.37 8.31 -3.15
N GLY A 107 6.04 9.20 -3.87
CA GLY A 107 5.82 10.65 -3.80
C GLY A 107 4.42 11.06 -4.26
N ILE A 108 3.81 10.30 -5.18
CA ILE A 108 2.40 10.50 -5.58
C ILE A 108 1.47 10.30 -4.38
N GLY A 109 1.71 9.26 -3.57
CA GLY A 109 0.91 9.01 -2.37
C GLY A 109 1.03 10.15 -1.35
N SER A 110 2.26 10.64 -1.13
CA SER A 110 2.52 11.77 -0.23
C SER A 110 1.87 13.07 -0.71
N GLN A 111 1.90 13.37 -2.01
CA GLN A 111 1.22 14.54 -2.58
C GLN A 111 -0.30 14.46 -2.35
N ILE A 112 -0.92 13.32 -2.63
CA ILE A 112 -2.35 13.12 -2.39
C ILE A 112 -2.70 13.30 -0.90
N LEU A 113 -1.89 12.77 0.02
CA LEU A 113 -2.12 12.94 1.46
C LEU A 113 -2.08 14.42 1.87
N ARG A 114 -1.11 15.18 1.34
CA ARG A 114 -1.00 16.63 1.57
C ARG A 114 -2.21 17.37 0.99
N ASP A 115 -2.60 17.05 -0.24
CA ASP A 115 -3.74 17.67 -0.91
C ASP A 115 -5.08 17.37 -0.22
N LEU A 116 -5.15 16.28 0.56
CA LEU A 116 -6.30 15.97 1.43
C LEU A 116 -6.32 16.78 2.74
N GLY A 117 -5.36 17.71 2.94
CA GLY A 117 -5.26 18.56 4.13
C GLY A 117 -4.59 17.87 5.33
N LEU A 118 -3.89 16.76 5.13
CA LEU A 118 -3.29 16.00 6.23
C LEU A 118 -1.92 16.56 6.63
N LYS A 119 -1.61 16.49 7.93
CA LYS A 119 -0.28 16.81 8.48
C LYS A 119 0.31 15.66 9.29
N LYS A 120 -0.45 15.10 10.24
CA LYS A 120 -0.02 13.99 11.09
C LYS A 120 -0.70 12.69 10.69
N LEU A 121 0.08 11.62 10.56
CA LEU A 121 -0.37 10.36 9.99
C LEU A 121 -0.17 9.21 10.97
N ARG A 122 -1.23 8.43 11.17
CA ARG A 122 -1.17 7.07 11.72
C ARG A 122 -1.22 6.12 10.51
N ILE A 123 -0.08 5.65 10.04
CA ILE A 123 0.02 4.98 8.74
C ILE A 123 -0.09 3.45 8.86
N MET A 124 -1.04 2.86 8.14
CA MET A 124 -1.22 1.42 8.06
C MET A 124 -0.25 0.78 7.07
N THR A 125 0.88 0.29 7.55
CA THR A 125 1.92 -0.34 6.71
C THR A 125 2.73 -1.40 7.44
N ASN A 126 3.09 -2.46 6.72
CA ASN A 126 4.08 -3.45 7.16
C ASN A 126 5.44 -3.23 6.46
N ASN A 127 5.54 -2.25 5.56
CA ASN A 127 6.77 -1.95 4.84
C ASN A 127 7.30 -0.58 5.28
N PRO A 128 8.42 -0.54 6.03
CA PRO A 128 9.01 0.73 6.48
C PRO A 128 9.51 1.60 5.32
N LYS A 129 9.88 1.00 4.17
CA LYS A 129 10.33 1.77 2.98
C LYS A 129 9.23 2.67 2.40
N LYS A 130 7.94 2.36 2.64
CA LYS A 130 6.83 3.20 2.18
C LYS A 130 6.75 4.57 2.87
N ILE A 131 7.45 4.72 4.00
CA ILE A 131 7.40 5.92 4.85
C ILE A 131 8.58 6.86 4.55
N TYR A 132 9.60 6.38 3.85
CA TYR A 132 10.82 7.15 3.62
C TYR A 132 10.55 8.40 2.76
N GLY A 133 11.04 9.56 3.22
CA GLY A 133 10.92 10.84 2.50
C GLY A 133 9.54 11.50 2.56
N ILE A 134 8.61 11.00 3.38
CA ILE A 134 7.27 11.58 3.53
C ILE A 134 7.29 12.96 4.22
N ASP A 135 8.29 13.20 5.08
CA ASP A 135 8.57 14.46 5.76
C ASP A 135 8.84 15.61 4.80
N GLY A 136 9.48 15.34 3.66
CA GLY A 136 9.69 16.31 2.58
C GLY A 136 8.40 16.88 1.98
N PHE A 137 7.25 16.25 2.23
CA PHE A 137 5.93 16.73 1.79
C PHE A 137 5.16 17.50 2.89
N GLY A 138 5.81 17.79 4.03
CA GLY A 138 5.14 18.43 5.17
C GLY A 138 4.24 17.47 5.96
N LEU A 139 4.48 16.17 5.81
CA LEU A 139 3.72 15.10 6.47
C LEU A 139 4.58 14.44 7.54
N GLN A 140 4.01 14.25 8.73
CA GLN A 140 4.67 13.59 9.84
C GLN A 140 3.97 12.26 10.15
N VAL A 141 4.70 11.15 10.05
CA VAL A 141 4.21 9.88 10.58
C VAL A 141 4.43 9.85 12.09
N VAL A 142 3.34 9.83 12.84
CA VAL A 142 3.37 9.80 14.31
C VAL A 142 3.14 8.38 14.85
N GLU A 143 2.63 7.46 14.03
CA GLU A 143 2.38 6.07 14.42
C GLU A 143 2.42 5.16 13.19
N GLU A 144 3.14 4.04 13.28
CA GLU A 144 3.04 2.90 12.36
C GLU A 144 1.99 1.93 12.89
N VAL A 145 0.86 1.82 12.20
CA VAL A 145 -0.22 0.89 12.55
C VAL A 145 -0.02 -0.41 11.77
N PRO A 146 0.22 -1.57 12.40
CA PRO A 146 0.37 -2.84 11.70
C PRO A 146 -0.93 -3.23 10.98
N ILE A 147 -0.81 -3.88 9.83
CA ILE A 147 -1.94 -4.46 9.10
C ILE A 147 -1.64 -5.90 8.70
N ARG A 148 -1.85 -6.82 9.63
CA ARG A 148 -1.52 -8.23 9.47
C ARG A 148 -2.72 -9.00 8.93
N ILE A 149 -2.46 -9.82 7.92
CA ILE A 149 -3.42 -10.78 7.38
C ILE A 149 -2.86 -12.15 7.69
N GLU A 150 -3.68 -13.04 8.25
CA GLU A 150 -3.25 -14.40 8.54
C GLU A 150 -2.82 -15.11 7.25
N PRO A 151 -1.62 -15.75 7.24
CA PRO A 151 -1.18 -16.53 6.10
C PRO A 151 -2.15 -17.67 5.79
N GLY A 152 -2.40 -17.89 4.50
CA GLY A 152 -3.10 -19.07 4.00
C GLY A 152 -2.12 -20.04 3.33
N LEU A 153 -2.60 -21.26 3.03
CA LEU A 153 -1.79 -22.33 2.44
C LEU A 153 -1.07 -21.92 1.13
N HIS A 154 -1.62 -20.98 0.37
CA HIS A 154 -1.12 -20.59 -0.95
C HIS A 154 -0.23 -19.34 -0.97
N ASN A 155 -0.08 -18.61 0.14
CA ASN A 155 0.71 -17.37 0.17
C ASN A 155 1.90 -17.39 1.15
N GLN A 156 2.13 -18.48 1.88
CA GLN A 156 3.23 -18.59 2.85
C GLN A 156 4.60 -18.22 2.22
N LYS A 157 4.99 -18.89 1.13
CA LYS A 157 6.26 -18.61 0.42
C LYS A 157 6.39 -17.15 -0.04
N TYR A 158 5.27 -16.55 -0.46
CA TYR A 158 5.22 -15.16 -0.89
C TYR A 158 5.43 -14.19 0.28
N LEU A 159 4.80 -14.46 1.43
CA LEU A 159 4.96 -13.67 2.65
C LEU A 159 6.38 -13.84 3.23
N ASP A 160 6.93 -15.04 3.21
CA ASP A 160 8.32 -15.31 3.63
C ASP A 160 9.31 -14.50 2.78
N THR A 161 9.11 -14.46 1.46
CA THR A 161 9.93 -13.63 0.55
C THR A 161 9.82 -12.15 0.89
N LYS A 162 8.61 -11.65 1.18
CA LYS A 162 8.41 -10.25 1.61
C LYS A 162 9.15 -9.93 2.91
N LYS A 163 9.13 -10.84 3.88
CA LYS A 163 9.81 -10.68 5.16
C LYS A 163 11.34 -10.70 4.99
N LEU A 164 11.85 -11.77 4.37
CA LEU A 164 13.28 -12.04 4.27
C LEU A 164 14.01 -11.12 3.29
N LYS A 165 13.41 -10.85 2.12
CA LYS A 165 14.08 -10.13 1.03
C LYS A 165 13.63 -8.67 0.87
N LEU A 166 12.42 -8.33 1.32
CA LEU A 166 11.85 -6.98 1.14
C LEU A 166 11.68 -6.19 2.44
N GLY A 167 12.03 -6.76 3.59
CA GLY A 167 12.05 -6.08 4.89
C GLY A 167 10.65 -5.79 5.46
N HIS A 168 9.63 -6.55 5.05
CA HIS A 168 8.28 -6.38 5.61
C HIS A 168 8.20 -6.93 7.06
N LYS A 169 7.60 -6.14 7.96
CA LYS A 169 7.25 -6.52 9.34
C LYS A 169 5.90 -7.27 9.34
N LEU A 170 5.90 -8.55 8.94
CA LEU A 170 4.74 -9.43 8.89
C LEU A 170 4.61 -10.28 10.17
#